data_AF-R7C839-F1
#
_entry.id   AF-R7C839-F1
#
_cell.length_a   1.000
_cell.length_b   1.000
_cell.length_c   1.000
_cell.angle_alpha   90.00
_cell.angle_beta   90.00
_cell.angle_gamma   90.00
#
_symmetry.space_group_name_H-M   'P 1'
#
loop_
_entity.id
_entity.type
_entity.pdbx_description
1 polymer ?
#
loop_
_entity_poly.entity_id
_entity_poly.type
_entity_poly.pdbx_seq_one_letter_code
_entity_poly.pdbx_strand_id
1 'polypeptide(L)'
;MWGSRRAAAGLLLIALCPTNYVFLHYVYTNTFSVPVVMGILYCGITIDKEKKSIRKFIWAVLFCVLSVYGTYLRPTTVFCTIGVILYFFRIKTLREKWKKILVLCIITSFWMLVLGKIINHHLQNPNNTQGFPVTHWIMVGLNGTGEITGKDVKLTRKQDGKTEKIKFNMQEIEKRVKKLGVTGIAKLYVSKMGKEWAVGTDDYQVLQSSDRYYSEGYEWIYGNKRGMAVIYSQIYRCVCLLGIIIMLMQLRKKKRTDFRFVLVTAFLAMIVFGLLWETNKKHTICYTWMLIIMAESGFYRIWLANQYILKKKQGYILLKQWIGIGVLTLVLILCGILFRYSTISREKRLFYKEENNMPYIQDVAKNKRILNNVFYAQRKFNCIKVHAVPIKGANQNTEYEITLLDKKQTVLESKVMNAKIVRKSSWVPLLEGKILPKGEYYVRLSGHGLQDTIKFPYFCGKVFKPYEESALLEGGDSMASLSLRVSYKY
;
A
#
# COMPACT_ATOMS: atom_id res chain seq x y z
N MET A 1 22.28 15.52 -16.93
CA MET A 1 23.12 14.33 -16.62
C MET A 1 23.17 13.30 -17.74
N TRP A 2 22.08 13.18 -18.50
CA TRP A 2 21.92 12.15 -19.52
C TRP A 2 21.70 12.74 -20.93
N GLY A 3 21.85 14.06 -21.08
CA GLY A 3 21.42 14.78 -22.29
C GLY A 3 19.90 14.98 -22.32
N SER A 4 19.44 15.95 -23.10
CA SER A 4 18.02 16.28 -23.25
C SER A 4 17.18 15.08 -23.71
N ARG A 5 17.72 14.28 -24.65
CA ARG A 5 17.04 13.07 -25.18
C ARG A 5 16.71 12.04 -24.12
N ARG A 6 17.64 11.75 -23.21
CA ARG A 6 17.39 10.79 -22.11
C ARG A 6 16.48 11.35 -21.04
N ALA A 7 16.54 12.65 -20.78
CA ALA A 7 15.60 13.31 -19.88
C ALA A 7 14.17 13.21 -20.43
N ALA A 8 13.98 13.45 -21.73
CA ALA A 8 12.69 13.26 -22.41
C ALA A 8 12.22 11.80 -22.35
N ALA A 9 13.11 10.83 -22.60
CA ALA A 9 12.77 9.41 -22.47
C ALA A 9 12.36 9.01 -21.04
N GLY A 10 13.08 9.51 -20.03
CA GLY A 10 12.73 9.29 -18.62
C GLY A 10 11.39 9.93 -18.26
N LEU A 11 11.12 11.15 -18.72
CA LEU A 11 9.84 11.82 -18.53
C LEU A 11 8.70 11.08 -19.22
N LEU A 12 8.91 10.59 -20.44
CA LEU A 12 7.93 9.77 -21.15
C LEU A 12 7.61 8.49 -20.37
N LEU A 13 8.62 7.78 -19.86
CA LEU A 13 8.38 6.61 -19.03
C LEU A 13 7.62 6.97 -17.75
N ILE A 14 7.95 8.09 -17.08
CA ILE A 14 7.21 8.57 -15.91
C ILE A 14 5.75 8.89 -16.27
N ALA A 15 5.50 9.58 -17.38
CA ALA A 15 4.16 9.90 -17.87
C ALA A 15 3.37 8.64 -18.26
N LEU A 16 4.03 7.58 -18.71
CA LEU A 16 3.37 6.30 -18.98
C LEU A 16 3.12 5.47 -17.72
N CYS A 17 3.66 5.83 -16.56
CA CYS A 17 3.49 5.03 -15.35
C CYS A 17 2.04 5.10 -14.82
N PRO A 18 1.24 4.01 -14.86
CA PRO A 18 -0.15 4.07 -14.41
C PRO A 18 -0.29 4.39 -12.92
N THR A 19 0.68 3.96 -12.11
CA THR A 19 0.65 4.15 -10.66
C THR A 19 0.73 5.62 -10.27
N ASN A 20 1.37 6.47 -11.10
CA ASN A 20 1.43 7.92 -10.85
C ASN A 20 0.04 8.57 -10.79
N TYR A 21 -0.91 8.09 -11.60
CA TYR A 21 -2.24 8.69 -11.70
C TYR A 21 -3.18 8.14 -10.63
N VAL A 22 -3.18 6.82 -10.43
CA VAL A 22 -4.09 6.18 -9.44
C VAL A 22 -3.73 6.51 -8.00
N PHE A 23 -2.44 6.77 -7.71
CA PHE A 23 -2.01 7.17 -6.37
C PHE A 23 -2.00 8.68 -6.15
N LEU A 24 -2.22 9.52 -7.18
CA LEU A 24 -2.25 10.98 -7.03
C LEU A 24 -3.36 11.44 -6.07
N HIS A 25 -4.49 10.73 -6.10
CA HIS A 25 -5.63 10.96 -5.21
C HIS A 25 -5.48 10.28 -3.83
N TYR A 26 -4.40 9.52 -3.62
CA TYR A 26 -4.12 8.84 -2.36
C TYR A 26 -3.11 9.64 -1.53
N VAL A 27 -3.65 10.43 -0.62
CA VAL A 27 -2.88 11.24 0.35
C VAL A 27 -2.25 10.30 1.38
N TYR A 28 -1.02 9.88 1.13
CA TYR A 28 -0.30 8.95 2.01
C TYR A 28 1.21 9.22 1.96
N THR A 29 1.94 8.85 3.01
CA THR A 29 3.39 9.12 3.11
C THR A 29 4.19 8.50 1.94
N ASN A 30 3.68 7.45 1.30
CA ASN A 30 4.29 6.85 0.11
C ASN A 30 4.34 7.80 -1.10
N THR A 31 3.31 8.61 -1.32
CA THR A 31 3.20 9.48 -2.50
C THR A 31 3.96 10.78 -2.27
N PHE A 32 3.83 11.39 -1.09
CA PHE A 32 4.60 12.59 -0.71
C PHE A 32 6.11 12.36 -0.64
N SER A 33 6.57 11.13 -0.38
CA SER A 33 8.00 10.84 -0.32
C SER A 33 8.67 10.72 -1.69
N VAL A 34 7.92 10.52 -2.78
CA VAL A 34 8.47 10.44 -4.15
C VAL A 34 9.29 11.69 -4.54
N PRO A 35 8.74 12.93 -4.47
CA PRO A 35 9.50 14.13 -4.80
C PRO A 35 10.68 14.35 -3.86
N VAL A 36 10.55 13.96 -2.58
CA VAL A 36 11.64 14.07 -1.59
C VAL A 36 12.80 13.14 -1.94
N VAL A 37 12.51 11.86 -2.23
CA VAL A 37 13.50 10.88 -2.70
C VAL A 37 14.23 11.37 -3.95
N MET A 38 13.46 11.90 -4.91
CA MET A 38 14.04 12.45 -6.14
C MET A 38 14.87 13.71 -5.90
N GLY A 39 14.46 14.56 -4.96
CA GLY A 39 15.22 15.72 -4.51
C GLY A 39 16.55 15.31 -3.85
N ILE A 40 16.55 14.31 -2.96
CA ILE A 40 17.77 13.76 -2.34
C ILE A 40 18.75 13.28 -3.42
N LEU A 41 18.27 12.48 -4.38
CA LEU A 41 19.08 11.97 -5.49
C LEU A 41 19.60 13.12 -6.37
N TYR A 42 18.75 14.09 -6.70
CA TYR A 42 19.09 15.24 -7.54
C TYR A 42 20.14 16.14 -6.88
N CYS A 43 19.98 16.47 -5.59
CA CYS A 43 20.98 17.24 -4.84
C CYS A 43 22.31 16.48 -4.79
N GLY A 44 22.29 15.17 -4.52
CA GLY A 44 23.49 14.33 -4.52
C GLY A 44 24.26 14.39 -5.85
N ILE A 45 23.56 14.30 -6.99
CA ILE A 45 24.16 14.47 -8.33
C ILE A 45 24.75 15.87 -8.50
N THR A 46 24.01 16.89 -8.06
CA THR A 46 24.32 18.28 -8.37
C THR A 46 25.52 18.77 -7.55
N ILE A 47 25.67 18.31 -6.31
CA ILE A 47 26.85 18.55 -5.47
C ILE A 47 28.15 18.06 -6.15
N ASP A 48 28.08 16.91 -6.83
CA ASP A 48 29.23 16.34 -7.54
C ASP A 48 29.64 17.16 -8.77
N LYS A 49 28.66 17.74 -9.46
CA LYS A 49 28.86 18.44 -10.74
C LYS A 49 29.09 19.93 -10.63
N GLU A 50 28.56 20.54 -9.57
CA GLU A 50 28.65 21.98 -9.37
C GLU A 50 30.11 22.36 -9.07
N LYS A 51 30.59 23.37 -9.82
CA LYS A 51 31.95 23.87 -9.70
C LYS A 51 32.03 25.02 -8.70
N LYS A 52 30.97 25.82 -8.58
CA LYS A 52 30.95 26.98 -7.68
C LYS A 52 30.74 26.55 -6.22
N SER A 53 31.69 26.87 -5.34
CA SER A 53 31.69 26.46 -3.94
C SER A 53 30.41 26.87 -3.19
N ILE A 54 29.93 28.11 -3.37
CA ILE A 54 28.70 28.58 -2.72
C ILE A 54 27.46 27.80 -3.16
N ARG A 55 27.32 27.52 -4.46
CA ARG A 55 26.19 26.74 -4.99
C ARG A 55 26.27 25.30 -4.50
N LYS A 56 27.47 24.72 -4.46
CA LYS A 56 27.70 23.39 -3.90
C LYS A 56 27.29 23.30 -2.42
N PHE A 57 27.60 24.34 -1.63
CA PHE A 57 27.14 24.44 -0.25
C PHE A 57 25.61 24.51 -0.15
N ILE A 58 24.95 25.33 -0.97
CA ILE A 58 23.47 25.41 -1.03
C ILE A 58 22.87 24.03 -1.35
N TRP A 59 23.40 23.32 -2.35
CA TRP A 59 22.93 21.97 -2.69
C TRP A 59 23.17 20.96 -1.57
N ALA A 60 24.27 21.08 -0.82
CA ALA A 60 24.56 20.24 0.34
C ALA A 60 23.59 20.51 1.50
N VAL A 61 23.29 21.78 1.78
CA VAL A 61 22.26 22.14 2.77
C VAL A 61 20.90 21.57 2.36
N LEU A 62 20.48 21.76 1.11
CA LEU A 62 19.22 21.22 0.61
C LEU A 62 19.18 19.69 0.67
N PHE A 63 20.28 19.00 0.34
CA PHE A 63 20.41 17.56 0.51
C PHE A 63 20.18 17.12 1.96
N CYS A 64 20.79 17.81 2.93
CA CYS A 64 20.63 17.50 4.35
C CYS A 64 19.19 17.74 4.82
N VAL A 65 18.59 18.88 4.46
CA VAL A 65 17.19 19.22 4.78
C VAL A 65 16.25 18.14 4.26
N LEU A 66 16.35 17.81 2.97
CA LEU A 66 15.51 16.79 2.34
C LEU A 66 15.74 15.39 2.92
N SER A 67 16.98 15.06 3.30
CA SER A 67 17.29 13.77 3.92
C SER A 67 16.65 13.63 5.30
N VAL A 68 16.73 14.67 6.13
CA VAL A 68 16.11 14.68 7.46
C VAL A 68 14.59 14.69 7.33
N TYR A 69 14.04 15.65 6.57
CA TYR A 69 12.60 15.75 6.33
C TYR A 69 12.04 14.45 5.76
N GLY A 70 12.70 13.87 4.75
CA GLY A 70 12.33 12.60 4.16
C GLY A 70 12.28 11.48 5.19
N THR A 71 13.29 11.38 6.07
CA THR A 71 13.36 10.30 7.07
C THR A 71 12.23 10.41 8.09
N TYR A 72 11.84 11.61 8.49
CA TYR A 72 10.67 11.83 9.33
C TYR A 72 9.35 11.56 8.61
N LEU A 73 9.24 11.95 7.34
CA LEU A 73 8.07 11.64 6.51
C LEU A 73 7.91 10.13 6.31
N ARG A 74 9.03 9.45 6.04
CA ARG A 74 9.11 8.01 5.83
C ARG A 74 10.54 7.52 6.08
N PRO A 75 10.77 6.68 7.11
CA PRO A 75 12.12 6.25 7.48
C PRO A 75 12.93 5.60 6.35
N THR A 76 12.28 4.94 5.40
CA THR A 76 12.97 4.26 4.28
C THR A 76 13.69 5.23 3.34
N THR A 77 13.32 6.52 3.28
CA THR A 77 14.02 7.48 2.39
C THR A 77 15.51 7.61 2.73
N VAL A 78 15.89 7.28 3.97
CA VAL A 78 17.29 7.27 4.43
C VAL A 78 18.19 6.42 3.53
N PHE A 79 17.68 5.39 2.85
CA PHE A 79 18.48 4.56 1.96
C PHE A 79 19.05 5.32 0.76
N CYS A 80 18.32 6.32 0.24
CA CYS A 80 18.83 7.20 -0.80
C CYS A 80 19.94 8.11 -0.27
N THR A 81 19.77 8.63 0.95
CA THR A 81 20.79 9.42 1.65
C THR A 81 22.07 8.60 1.86
N ILE A 82 21.95 7.37 2.36
CA ILE A 82 23.07 6.43 2.54
C ILE A 82 23.77 6.18 1.21
N GLY A 83 23.01 5.93 0.13
CA GLY A 83 23.58 5.73 -1.21
C GLY A 83 24.42 6.91 -1.69
N VAL A 84 23.93 8.15 -1.49
CA VAL A 84 24.65 9.37 -1.85
C VAL A 84 25.89 9.57 -0.98
N ILE A 85 25.77 9.34 0.33
CA ILE A 85 26.89 9.43 1.27
C ILE A 85 28.00 8.44 0.88
N LEU A 86 27.66 7.16 0.64
CA LEU A 86 28.61 6.14 0.22
C LEU A 86 29.29 6.46 -1.12
N TYR A 87 28.57 7.10 -2.04
CA TYR A 87 29.17 7.60 -3.28
C TYR A 87 30.26 8.64 -3.01
N PHE A 88 30.01 9.62 -2.12
CA PHE A 88 31.00 10.62 -1.76
C PHE A 88 32.18 10.06 -0.96
N PHE A 89 31.98 9.05 -0.10
CA PHE A 89 33.05 8.37 0.63
C PHE A 89 34.09 7.69 -0.28
N ARG A 90 33.73 7.40 -1.54
CA ARG A 90 34.60 6.78 -2.53
C ARG A 90 35.60 7.75 -3.17
N ILE A 91 35.46 9.06 -2.98
CA ILE A 91 36.43 10.08 -3.44
C ILE A 91 37.75 9.85 -2.69
N LYS A 92 38.90 9.76 -3.36
CA LYS A 92 40.14 9.19 -2.78
C LYS A 92 40.88 10.06 -1.74
N THR A 93 40.75 11.38 -1.73
CA THR A 93 41.61 12.28 -0.93
C THR A 93 41.15 12.41 0.54
N LEU A 94 41.90 11.83 1.49
CA LEU A 94 41.54 11.75 2.93
C LEU A 94 41.28 13.11 3.61
N ARG A 95 42.09 14.15 3.34
CA ARG A 95 42.01 15.43 4.07
C ARG A 95 40.78 16.27 3.70
N GLU A 96 40.33 16.17 2.45
CA GLU A 96 39.11 16.82 1.94
C GLU A 96 37.82 16.08 2.36
N LYS A 97 37.92 14.77 2.63
CA LYS A 97 36.79 13.93 3.05
C LYS A 97 36.27 14.33 4.42
N TRP A 98 37.14 14.41 5.42
CA TRP A 98 36.72 14.65 6.81
C TRP A 98 36.06 16.02 7.00
N LYS A 99 36.56 17.07 6.35
CA LYS A 99 35.92 18.40 6.39
C LYS A 99 34.50 18.38 5.79
N LYS A 100 34.31 17.71 4.65
CA LYS A 100 32.99 17.60 4.00
C LYS A 100 32.03 16.75 4.83
N ILE A 101 32.50 15.64 5.39
CA ILE A 101 31.72 14.77 6.29
C ILE A 101 31.30 15.54 7.54
N LEU A 102 32.22 16.26 8.18
CA LEU A 102 31.93 17.04 9.37
C LEU A 102 30.85 18.10 9.10
N VAL A 103 30.96 18.83 7.99
CA VAL A 103 29.95 19.82 7.59
C VAL A 103 28.59 19.16 7.32
N LEU A 104 28.57 18.04 6.60
CA LEU A 104 27.34 17.25 6.38
C LEU A 104 26.73 16.82 7.72
N CYS A 105 27.53 16.25 8.63
CA CYS A 105 27.08 15.80 9.95
C CYS A 105 26.52 16.95 10.78
N ILE A 106 27.20 18.11 10.82
CA ILE A 106 26.73 19.29 11.57
C ILE A 106 25.37 19.75 11.02
N ILE A 107 25.25 19.88 9.69
CA ILE A 107 24.01 20.33 9.06
C ILE A 107 22.90 19.31 9.30
N THR A 108 23.16 18.00 9.13
CA THR A 108 22.16 16.96 9.38
C THR A 108 21.73 16.93 10.84
N SER A 109 22.66 17.03 11.79
CA SER A 109 22.37 17.04 13.22
C SER A 109 21.54 18.26 13.61
N PHE A 110 21.88 19.44 13.09
CA PHE A 110 21.09 20.65 13.28
C PHE A 110 19.64 20.46 12.80
N TRP A 111 19.44 19.98 11.58
CA TRP A 111 18.10 19.76 11.04
C TRP A 111 17.34 18.64 11.75
N MET A 112 18.02 17.59 12.21
CA MET A 112 17.42 16.54 13.06
C MET A 112 16.91 17.12 14.37
N LEU A 113 17.66 18.03 15.00
CA LEU A 113 17.22 18.70 16.23
C LEU A 113 16.03 19.64 15.99
N VAL A 114 16.07 20.45 14.93
CA VAL A 114 14.99 21.39 14.59
C VAL A 114 13.69 20.64 14.27
N LEU A 115 13.74 19.69 13.34
CA LEU A 115 12.56 18.93 12.94
C LEU A 115 12.09 17.98 14.06
N GLY A 116 13.03 17.41 14.82
CA GLY A 116 12.72 16.61 16.01
C GLY A 116 11.93 17.40 17.05
N LYS A 117 12.29 18.66 17.33
CA LYS A 117 11.53 19.51 18.25
C LYS A 117 10.12 19.80 17.73
N ILE A 118 9.97 20.16 16.46
CA ILE A 118 8.67 20.44 15.85
C ILE A 118 7.75 19.20 15.93
N ILE A 119 8.28 18.03 15.57
CA ILE A 119 7.53 16.78 15.57
C ILE A 119 7.19 16.36 17.00
N ASN A 120 8.12 16.48 17.95
CA ASN A 120 7.84 16.14 19.34
C ASN A 120 6.80 17.06 19.96
N HIS A 121 6.78 18.34 19.58
CA HIS A 121 5.82 19.32 20.08
C HIS A 121 4.41 19.12 19.50
N HIS A 122 4.29 18.74 18.22
CA HIS A 122 2.99 18.69 17.53
C HIS A 122 2.41 17.28 17.31
N LEU A 123 3.25 16.23 17.30
CA LEU A 123 2.85 14.90 16.81
C LEU A 123 3.13 13.76 17.79
N GLN A 124 4.10 13.89 18.70
CA GLN A 124 4.37 12.85 19.68
C GLN A 124 3.51 13.03 20.93
N ASN A 125 2.66 12.04 21.21
CA ASN A 125 2.05 11.89 22.52
C ASN A 125 3.06 11.16 23.43
N PRO A 126 3.64 11.81 24.46
CA PRO A 126 4.63 11.20 25.35
C PRO A 126 4.09 9.97 26.08
N ASN A 127 2.77 9.88 26.22
CA ASN A 127 2.08 8.79 26.91
C ASN A 127 1.75 7.60 25.99
N ASN A 128 2.18 7.61 24.73
CA ASN A 128 1.92 6.51 23.79
C ASN A 128 2.86 5.31 24.02
N THR A 129 2.69 4.64 25.15
CA THR A 129 3.36 3.37 25.50
C THR A 129 2.81 2.17 24.71
N GLN A 130 1.73 2.39 23.95
CA GLN A 130 0.99 1.35 23.21
C GLN A 130 1.55 1.09 21.80
N GLY A 131 2.46 1.92 21.29
CA GLY A 131 3.05 1.77 19.96
C GLY A 131 3.74 0.41 19.71
N PHE A 132 3.68 -0.06 18.46
CA PHE A 132 4.37 -1.29 18.06
C PHE A 132 5.88 -1.05 17.94
N PRO A 133 6.74 -1.85 18.60
CA PRO A 133 8.18 -1.75 18.43
C PRO A 133 8.61 -2.27 17.05
N VAL A 134 9.83 -1.90 16.62
CA VAL A 134 10.46 -2.36 15.37
C VAL A 134 10.43 -3.89 15.22
N THR A 135 10.62 -4.61 16.34
CA THR A 135 10.56 -6.07 16.38
C THR A 135 9.22 -6.66 15.96
N HIS A 136 8.11 -5.92 16.08
CA HIS A 136 6.79 -6.37 15.62
C HIS A 136 6.77 -6.60 14.11
N TRP A 137 7.30 -5.65 13.36
CA TRP A 137 7.31 -5.66 11.90
C TRP A 137 8.20 -6.78 11.35
N ILE A 138 9.36 -7.00 11.98
CA ILE A 138 10.25 -8.14 11.68
C ILE A 138 9.53 -9.46 11.98
N MET A 139 8.89 -9.57 13.15
CA MET A 139 8.12 -10.76 13.54
C MET A 139 7.00 -11.07 12.53
N VAL A 140 6.23 -10.06 12.13
CA VAL A 140 5.17 -10.17 11.12
C VAL A 140 5.75 -10.60 9.77
N GLY A 141 6.88 -10.02 9.36
CA GLY A 141 7.59 -10.33 8.13
C GLY A 141 8.03 -11.78 7.98
N LEU A 142 8.01 -12.57 9.07
CA LEU A 142 8.33 -14.00 9.12
C LEU A 142 7.10 -14.93 9.08
N ASN A 143 5.88 -14.41 9.01
CA ASN A 143 4.65 -15.22 9.01
C ASN A 143 4.04 -15.36 7.63
N GLY A 144 3.65 -16.58 7.24
CA GLY A 144 2.94 -16.84 5.98
C GLY A 144 3.71 -16.28 4.78
N THR A 145 3.22 -15.17 4.22
CA THR A 145 3.84 -14.47 3.08
C THR A 145 4.46 -13.12 3.46
N GLY A 146 4.65 -12.87 4.76
CA GLY A 146 5.21 -11.63 5.33
C GLY A 146 4.21 -10.48 5.52
N GLU A 147 2.95 -10.63 5.10
CA GLU A 147 1.93 -9.57 5.22
C GLU A 147 1.37 -9.47 6.65
N ILE A 148 0.95 -8.27 7.04
CA ILE A 148 0.35 -8.01 8.35
C ILE A 148 -0.91 -8.85 8.52
N THR A 149 -0.97 -9.62 9.61
CA THR A 149 -2.18 -10.36 9.99
C THR A 149 -2.82 -9.76 11.24
N GLY A 150 -4.15 -9.73 11.28
CA GLY A 150 -4.88 -9.29 12.48
C GLY A 150 -4.59 -10.15 13.72
N LYS A 151 -4.11 -11.39 13.54
CA LYS A 151 -3.66 -12.25 14.63
C LYS A 151 -2.37 -11.74 15.26
N ASP A 152 -1.36 -11.43 14.44
CA ASP A 152 -0.07 -10.92 14.93
C ASP A 152 -0.22 -9.57 15.62
N VAL A 153 -1.03 -8.68 15.04
CA VAL A 153 -1.38 -7.38 15.67
C VAL A 153 -2.01 -7.59 17.04
N LYS A 154 -2.97 -8.51 17.16
CA LYS A 154 -3.62 -8.81 18.45
C LYS A 154 -2.64 -9.42 19.46
N LEU A 155 -1.73 -10.28 19.04
CA LEU A 155 -0.75 -10.93 19.94
C LEU A 155 0.22 -9.93 20.55
N THR A 156 0.81 -9.05 19.73
CA THR A 156 1.70 -8.00 20.24
C THR A 156 0.91 -6.95 21.04
N ARG A 157 -0.31 -6.58 20.62
CA ARG A 157 -1.12 -5.59 21.34
C ARG A 157 -1.56 -6.05 22.74
N LYS A 158 -1.67 -7.37 22.97
CA LYS A 158 -1.99 -7.96 24.28
C LYS A 158 -0.88 -7.79 25.33
N GLN A 159 0.35 -7.52 24.92
CA GLN A 159 1.46 -7.38 25.85
C GLN A 159 1.48 -5.97 26.44
N ASP A 160 1.77 -5.87 27.73
CA ASP A 160 1.75 -4.62 28.47
C ASP A 160 3.07 -3.85 28.33
N GLY A 161 2.98 -2.59 27.92
CA GLY A 161 4.16 -1.74 27.72
C GLY A 161 5.05 -2.16 26.55
N LYS A 162 6.08 -1.35 26.28
CA LYS A 162 6.96 -1.53 25.11
C LYS A 162 7.96 -2.67 25.30
N THR A 163 8.46 -2.87 26.52
CA THR A 163 9.50 -3.87 26.84
C THR A 163 8.98 -5.30 26.68
N GLU A 164 7.81 -5.61 27.24
CA GLU A 164 7.21 -6.95 27.10
C GLU A 164 6.81 -7.24 25.65
N LYS A 165 6.35 -6.23 24.90
CA LYS A 165 6.15 -6.35 23.45
C LYS A 165 7.43 -6.76 22.73
N ILE A 166 8.56 -6.13 23.05
CA ILE A 166 9.86 -6.46 22.44
C ILE A 166 10.24 -7.91 22.78
N LYS A 167 10.18 -8.27 24.07
CA LYS A 167 10.53 -9.62 24.55
C LYS A 167 9.68 -10.70 23.86
N PHE A 168 8.36 -10.52 23.84
CA PHE A 168 7.43 -11.41 23.15
C PHE A 168 7.75 -11.53 21.66
N ASN A 169 7.93 -10.41 20.96
CA ASN A 169 8.22 -10.43 19.52
C ASN A 169 9.54 -11.15 19.22
N MET A 170 10.57 -10.99 20.06
CA MET A 170 11.86 -11.67 19.91
C MET A 170 11.73 -13.18 20.07
N GLN A 171 10.98 -13.65 21.08
CA GLN A 171 10.70 -15.07 21.28
C GLN A 171 9.96 -15.68 20.08
N GLU A 172 8.97 -14.96 19.55
CA GLU A 172 8.19 -15.41 18.40
C GLU A 172 9.01 -15.37 17.09
N ILE A 173 9.90 -14.38 16.92
CA ILE A 173 10.89 -14.34 15.82
C ILE A 173 11.77 -15.59 15.86
N GLU A 174 12.37 -15.89 17.02
CA GLU A 174 13.25 -17.04 17.18
C GLU A 174 12.51 -18.35 16.84
N LYS A 175 11.29 -18.51 17.36
CA LYS A 175 10.43 -19.66 17.07
C LYS A 175 10.12 -19.79 15.58
N ARG A 176 9.78 -18.69 14.90
CA ARG A 176 9.47 -18.68 13.45
C ARG A 176 10.69 -19.00 12.60
N VAL A 177 11.85 -18.41 12.93
CA VAL A 177 13.12 -18.68 12.24
C VAL A 177 13.49 -20.16 12.37
N LYS A 178 13.43 -20.73 13.58
CA LYS A 178 13.68 -22.17 13.82
C LYS A 178 12.70 -23.06 13.05
N LYS A 179 11.41 -22.72 13.06
CA LYS A 179 10.37 -23.48 12.36
C LYS A 179 10.51 -23.43 10.83
N LEU A 180 10.86 -22.28 10.27
CA LEU A 180 11.04 -22.12 8.83
C LEU A 180 12.31 -22.84 8.34
N GLY A 181 13.38 -22.80 9.14
CA GLY A 181 14.70 -23.25 8.70
C GLY A 181 15.20 -22.48 7.48
N VAL A 182 16.35 -22.90 6.95
CA VAL A 182 16.99 -22.21 5.80
C VAL A 182 16.11 -22.25 4.55
N THR A 183 15.52 -23.40 4.25
CA THR A 183 14.69 -23.60 3.05
C THR A 183 13.37 -22.86 3.14
N GLY A 184 12.73 -22.81 4.31
CA GLY A 184 11.51 -22.03 4.52
C GLY A 184 11.75 -20.52 4.45
N ILE A 185 12.88 -20.04 4.98
CA ILE A 185 13.28 -18.63 4.86
C ILE A 185 13.51 -18.27 3.38
N ALA A 186 14.21 -19.12 2.61
CA ALA A 186 14.42 -18.88 1.18
C ALA A 186 13.10 -18.82 0.41
N LYS A 187 12.17 -19.76 0.65
CA LYS A 187 10.82 -19.75 0.04
C LYS A 187 10.03 -18.51 0.42
N LEU A 188 10.07 -18.11 1.69
CA LEU A 188 9.43 -16.90 2.18
C LEU A 188 9.98 -15.68 1.44
N TYR A 189 11.31 -15.53 1.37
CA TYR A 189 11.96 -14.39 0.71
C TYR A 189 11.60 -14.28 -0.77
N VAL A 190 11.53 -15.40 -1.50
CA VAL A 190 11.04 -15.41 -2.90
C VAL A 190 9.58 -14.91 -2.96
N SER A 191 8.71 -15.39 -2.06
CA SER A 191 7.32 -14.92 -1.99
C SER A 191 7.23 -13.43 -1.68
N LYS A 192 8.05 -12.90 -0.76
CA LYS A 192 8.07 -11.49 -0.40
C LYS A 192 8.50 -10.63 -1.58
N MET A 193 9.57 -11.03 -2.27
CA MET A 193 10.05 -10.35 -3.47
C MET A 193 8.99 -10.32 -4.57
N GLY A 194 8.27 -11.43 -4.78
CA GLY A 194 7.15 -11.47 -5.73
C GLY A 194 6.03 -10.49 -5.36
N LYS A 195 5.64 -10.43 -4.08
CA LYS A 195 4.55 -9.57 -3.62
C LYS A 195 4.89 -8.08 -3.67
N GLU A 196 6.09 -7.69 -3.29
CA GLU A 196 6.49 -6.29 -3.27
C GLU A 196 6.89 -5.78 -4.64
N TRP A 197 7.73 -6.53 -5.36
CA TRP A 197 8.42 -6.00 -6.53
C TRP A 197 7.78 -6.43 -7.85
N ALA A 198 7.12 -7.60 -7.90
CA ALA A 198 6.57 -8.12 -9.15
C ALA A 198 5.11 -7.70 -9.43
N VAL A 199 4.37 -7.24 -8.41
CA VAL A 199 2.97 -6.80 -8.57
C VAL A 199 2.92 -5.40 -9.17
N GLY A 200 2.44 -5.27 -10.41
CA GLY A 200 2.45 -4.00 -11.12
C GLY A 200 1.41 -2.98 -10.66
N THR A 201 0.40 -3.41 -9.91
CA THR A 201 -0.70 -2.54 -9.46
C THR A 201 -0.48 -1.95 -8.07
N ASP A 202 0.52 -2.39 -7.31
CA ASP A 202 0.80 -1.92 -5.94
C ASP A 202 -0.46 -1.85 -5.03
N ASP A 203 -1.43 -2.74 -5.24
CA ASP A 203 -2.75 -2.81 -4.58
C ASP A 203 -3.65 -1.56 -4.72
N TYR A 204 -3.52 -0.74 -5.77
CA TYR A 204 -4.43 0.40 -5.97
C TYR A 204 -5.90 -0.02 -6.04
N GLN A 205 -6.19 -1.24 -6.50
CA GLN A 205 -7.56 -1.72 -6.65
C GLN A 205 -8.27 -1.97 -5.32
N VAL A 206 -7.52 -2.38 -4.29
CA VAL A 206 -8.07 -2.63 -2.94
C VAL A 206 -8.25 -1.32 -2.19
N LEU A 207 -7.39 -0.35 -2.45
CA LEU A 207 -7.43 0.95 -1.79
C LEU A 207 -8.63 1.80 -2.21
N GLN A 208 -8.96 1.77 -3.50
CA GLN A 208 -10.07 2.54 -4.06
C GLN A 208 -11.33 1.69 -4.25
N SER A 209 -11.41 0.51 -3.63
CA SER A 209 -12.61 -0.35 -3.76
C SER A 209 -13.86 0.22 -3.09
N SER A 210 -13.69 1.24 -2.23
CA SER A 210 -14.73 1.83 -1.39
C SER A 210 -14.87 3.33 -1.68
N ASP A 211 -15.09 3.68 -2.95
CA ASP A 211 -15.30 5.09 -3.36
C ASP A 211 -16.74 5.52 -3.06
N ARG A 212 -16.95 6.82 -2.87
CA ARG A 212 -18.26 7.44 -2.70
C ARG A 212 -19.01 7.51 -4.04
N TYR A 213 -18.29 7.70 -5.14
CA TYR A 213 -18.87 7.82 -6.47
C TYR A 213 -18.28 6.80 -7.44
N TYR A 214 -19.18 6.14 -8.14
CA TYR A 214 -18.90 4.94 -8.91
C TYR A 214 -19.02 5.20 -10.42
N SER A 215 -18.26 6.18 -10.92
CA SER A 215 -18.31 6.66 -12.32
C SER A 215 -17.91 5.58 -13.36
N GLU A 216 -18.11 5.88 -14.65
CA GLU A 216 -17.64 4.97 -15.70
C GLU A 216 -16.11 4.83 -15.70
N GLY A 217 -15.37 5.92 -15.48
CA GLY A 217 -13.91 5.87 -15.34
C GLY A 217 -13.46 5.00 -14.16
N TYR A 218 -14.19 5.05 -13.04
CA TYR A 218 -13.97 4.16 -11.91
C TYR A 218 -14.07 2.68 -12.31
N GLU A 219 -15.08 2.32 -13.11
CA GLU A 219 -15.30 0.93 -13.54
C GLU A 219 -14.13 0.33 -14.33
N TRP A 220 -13.46 1.16 -15.13
CA TRP A 220 -12.33 0.77 -15.96
C TRP A 220 -10.99 0.75 -15.22
N ILE A 221 -10.87 1.39 -14.06
CA ILE A 221 -9.62 1.47 -13.30
C ILE A 221 -9.68 0.62 -12.02
N TYR A 222 -10.76 0.75 -11.23
CA TYR A 222 -10.88 0.14 -9.90
C TYR A 222 -11.98 -0.91 -9.82
N GLY A 223 -13.04 -0.73 -10.64
CA GLY A 223 -14.23 -1.56 -10.66
C GLY A 223 -14.12 -2.78 -11.58
N ASN A 224 -15.20 -3.10 -12.27
CA ASN A 224 -15.42 -4.44 -12.83
C ASN A 224 -14.65 -4.68 -14.12
N LYS A 225 -14.46 -3.60 -14.87
CA LYS A 225 -13.78 -3.56 -16.17
C LYS A 225 -12.28 -3.27 -16.01
N ARG A 226 -11.78 -3.24 -14.77
CA ARG A 226 -10.38 -2.93 -14.41
C ARG A 226 -9.32 -3.83 -15.03
N GLY A 227 -9.71 -4.95 -15.65
CA GLY A 227 -8.78 -5.92 -16.19
C GLY A 227 -7.72 -5.26 -17.06
N MET A 228 -8.10 -4.40 -18.02
CA MET A 228 -7.13 -3.70 -18.88
C MET A 228 -6.16 -2.80 -18.11
N ALA A 229 -6.63 -2.08 -17.08
CA ALA A 229 -5.77 -1.24 -16.24
C ALA A 229 -4.76 -2.08 -15.43
N VAL A 230 -5.18 -3.26 -14.95
CA VAL A 230 -4.31 -4.22 -14.25
C VAL A 230 -3.27 -4.79 -15.21
N ILE A 231 -3.70 -5.21 -16.40
CA ILE A 231 -2.80 -5.70 -17.46
C ILE A 231 -1.74 -4.65 -17.79
N TYR A 232 -2.18 -3.41 -18.05
CA TYR A 232 -1.29 -2.29 -18.37
C TYR A 232 -0.24 -2.06 -17.29
N SER A 233 -0.67 -2.03 -16.03
CA SER A 233 0.20 -1.83 -14.87
C SER A 233 1.22 -2.97 -14.71
N GLN A 234 0.80 -4.21 -14.98
CA GLN A 234 1.67 -5.38 -14.92
C GLN A 234 2.72 -5.38 -16.04
N ILE A 235 2.32 -5.06 -17.28
CA ILE A 235 3.25 -4.93 -18.41
C ILE A 235 4.27 -3.84 -18.11
N TYR A 236 3.80 -2.66 -17.67
CA TYR A 236 4.66 -1.54 -17.35
C TYR A 236 5.71 -1.93 -16.29
N ARG A 237 5.29 -2.62 -15.21
CA ARG A 237 6.21 -3.12 -14.18
C ARG A 237 7.23 -4.10 -14.76
N CYS A 238 6.81 -5.05 -15.58
CA CYS A 238 7.72 -6.00 -16.24
C CYS A 238 8.74 -5.29 -17.12
N VAL A 239 8.33 -4.28 -17.90
CA VAL A 239 9.22 -3.45 -18.72
C VAL A 239 10.25 -2.72 -17.84
N CYS A 240 9.81 -2.10 -16.74
CA CYS A 240 10.75 -1.45 -15.81
C CYS A 240 11.77 -2.43 -15.21
N LEU A 241 11.31 -3.59 -14.74
CA LEU A 241 12.20 -4.63 -14.19
C LEU A 241 13.20 -5.13 -15.22
N LEU A 242 12.77 -5.33 -16.47
CA LEU A 242 13.66 -5.71 -17.58
C LEU A 242 14.75 -4.65 -17.79
N GLY A 243 14.37 -3.37 -17.87
CA GLY A 243 15.32 -2.26 -17.98
C GLY A 243 16.33 -2.22 -16.82
N ILE A 244 15.87 -2.47 -15.58
CA ILE A 244 16.74 -2.54 -14.40
C ILE A 244 17.72 -3.71 -14.52
N ILE A 245 17.26 -4.91 -14.89
CA ILE A 245 18.13 -6.10 -15.08
C ILE A 245 19.21 -5.81 -16.13
N ILE A 246 18.83 -5.22 -17.27
CA ILE A 246 19.77 -4.80 -18.32
C ILE A 246 20.82 -3.83 -17.76
N MET A 247 20.39 -2.82 -17.00
CA MET A 247 21.30 -1.86 -16.37
C MET A 247 22.29 -2.56 -15.43
N LEU A 248 21.81 -3.50 -14.60
CA LEU A 248 22.62 -4.23 -13.62
C LEU A 248 23.65 -5.16 -14.30
N MET A 249 23.25 -5.91 -15.33
CA MET A 249 24.17 -6.79 -16.09
C MET A 249 25.36 -6.03 -16.68
N GLN A 250 25.16 -4.76 -17.03
CA GLN A 250 26.17 -3.93 -17.67
C GLN A 250 27.10 -3.21 -16.68
N LEU A 251 26.75 -3.14 -15.39
CA LEU A 251 27.65 -2.63 -14.35
C LEU A 251 28.86 -3.54 -14.14
N ARG A 252 28.74 -4.84 -14.47
CA ARG A 252 29.85 -5.82 -14.38
C ARG A 252 31.02 -5.50 -15.32
N LYS A 253 30.84 -4.70 -16.37
CA LYS A 253 31.82 -4.51 -17.46
C LYS A 253 32.66 -3.24 -17.40
N LYS A 254 32.46 -2.31 -16.44
CA LYS A 254 33.26 -1.08 -16.35
C LYS A 254 33.65 -0.73 -14.91
N LYS A 255 34.94 -0.44 -14.68
CA LYS A 255 35.49 0.13 -13.43
C LYS A 255 35.07 1.59 -13.15
N ARG A 256 34.30 2.24 -14.04
CA ARG A 256 33.83 3.62 -13.84
C ARG A 256 32.57 3.64 -12.99
N THR A 257 32.74 4.07 -11.74
CA THR A 257 31.66 4.44 -10.84
C THR A 257 31.09 5.79 -11.25
N ASP A 258 29.85 5.78 -11.75
CA ASP A 258 29.04 6.98 -11.90
C ASP A 258 27.85 6.92 -10.94
N PHE A 259 26.98 7.91 -10.99
CA PHE A 259 25.80 8.03 -10.14
C PHE A 259 24.88 6.79 -10.14
N ARG A 260 24.98 5.87 -11.12
CA ARG A 260 24.23 4.60 -11.08
C ARG A 260 24.58 3.76 -9.84
N PHE A 261 25.76 3.96 -9.26
CA PHE A 261 26.13 3.35 -7.97
C PHE A 261 25.16 3.76 -6.85
N VAL A 262 24.76 5.03 -6.78
CA VAL A 262 23.79 5.53 -5.79
C VAL A 262 22.45 4.82 -5.97
N LEU A 263 21.96 4.77 -7.21
CA LEU A 263 20.69 4.13 -7.54
C LEU A 263 20.68 2.64 -7.16
N VAL A 264 21.74 1.91 -7.49
CA VAL A 264 21.87 0.48 -7.15
C VAL A 264 22.01 0.26 -5.65
N THR A 265 22.75 1.12 -4.96
CA THR A 265 22.92 1.01 -3.50
C THR A 265 21.60 1.24 -2.78
N ALA A 266 20.85 2.28 -3.16
CA ALA A 266 19.54 2.55 -2.60
C ALA A 266 18.54 1.41 -2.92
N PHE A 267 18.56 0.90 -4.15
CA PHE A 267 17.72 -0.23 -4.57
C PHE A 267 18.04 -1.51 -3.78
N LEU A 268 19.32 -1.84 -3.58
CA LEU A 268 19.73 -3.01 -2.80
C LEU A 268 19.34 -2.86 -1.33
N ALA A 269 19.55 -1.69 -0.74
CA ALA A 269 19.13 -1.42 0.63
C ALA A 269 17.62 -1.61 0.82
N MET A 270 16.82 -1.21 -0.18
CA MET A 270 15.38 -1.45 -0.18
C MET A 270 14.99 -2.92 -0.29
N ILE A 271 15.69 -3.70 -1.11
CA ILE A 271 15.48 -5.15 -1.18
C ILE A 271 15.77 -5.79 0.18
N VAL A 272 16.92 -5.47 0.78
CA VAL A 272 17.29 -6.00 2.11
C VAL A 272 16.26 -5.61 3.16
N PHE A 273 15.79 -4.37 3.14
CA PHE A 273 14.71 -3.93 4.02
C PHE A 273 13.44 -4.77 3.84
N GLY A 274 12.94 -4.93 2.61
CA GLY A 274 11.74 -5.74 2.33
C GLY A 274 11.88 -7.22 2.73
N LEU A 275 13.09 -7.77 2.69
CA LEU A 275 13.35 -9.14 3.16
C LEU A 275 13.20 -9.27 4.68
N LEU A 276 13.64 -8.26 5.45
CA LEU A 276 13.62 -8.25 6.91
C LEU A 276 12.28 -7.77 7.51
N TRP A 277 11.59 -6.87 6.82
CA TRP A 277 10.43 -6.12 7.30
C TRP A 277 9.09 -6.79 6.96
N GLU A 278 7.93 -6.24 7.32
CA GLU A 278 6.66 -6.73 6.78
C GLU A 278 6.58 -6.53 5.26
N THR A 279 5.87 -7.43 4.60
CA THR A 279 5.56 -7.30 3.19
C THR A 279 4.36 -6.39 2.98
N ASN A 280 4.58 -5.32 2.24
CA ASN A 280 3.52 -4.43 1.77
C ASN A 280 3.80 -4.00 0.34
N LYS A 281 2.86 -4.28 -0.56
CA LYS A 281 3.01 -3.99 -2.00
C LYS A 281 3.22 -2.50 -2.27
N LYS A 282 2.81 -1.64 -1.34
CA LYS A 282 2.92 -0.18 -1.45
C LYS A 282 4.30 0.37 -1.13
N HIS A 283 5.23 -0.42 -0.57
CA HIS A 283 6.57 0.07 -0.21
C HIS A 283 7.36 0.56 -1.43
N THR A 284 7.07 0.03 -2.62
CA THR A 284 7.74 0.39 -3.88
C THR A 284 7.35 1.78 -4.39
N ILE A 285 6.15 2.28 -4.05
CA ILE A 285 5.58 3.53 -4.60
C ILE A 285 6.55 4.71 -4.43
N CYS A 286 7.13 4.86 -3.24
CA CYS A 286 8.05 5.96 -2.93
C CYS A 286 9.37 5.94 -3.75
N TYR A 287 9.69 4.82 -4.38
CA TYR A 287 10.86 4.66 -5.25
C TYR A 287 10.51 4.54 -6.74
N THR A 288 9.23 4.66 -7.11
CA THR A 288 8.77 4.42 -8.49
C THR A 288 9.59 5.19 -9.52
N TRP A 289 9.80 6.50 -9.32
CA TRP A 289 10.58 7.31 -10.27
C TRP A 289 12.07 6.94 -10.29
N MET A 290 12.64 6.50 -9.16
CA MET A 290 14.00 5.96 -9.11
C MET A 290 14.11 4.68 -9.95
N LEU A 291 13.15 3.76 -9.83
CA LEU A 291 13.10 2.52 -10.61
C LEU A 291 12.95 2.79 -12.11
N ILE A 292 12.10 3.74 -12.48
CA ILE A 292 11.91 4.17 -13.88
C ILE A 292 13.21 4.74 -14.46
N ILE A 293 13.93 5.55 -13.70
CA ILE A 293 15.23 6.09 -14.09
C ILE A 293 16.28 4.98 -14.27
N MET A 294 16.27 3.97 -13.40
CA MET A 294 17.15 2.80 -13.56
C MET A 294 16.79 2.02 -14.82
N ALA A 295 15.50 1.85 -15.12
CA ALA A 295 15.02 1.21 -16.32
C ALA A 295 15.43 1.97 -17.60
N GLU A 296 15.24 3.29 -17.63
CA GLU A 296 15.70 4.17 -18.71
C GLU A 296 17.20 4.00 -18.97
N SER A 297 17.98 3.95 -17.89
CA SER A 297 19.44 3.77 -17.98
C SER A 297 19.84 2.44 -18.61
N GLY A 298 19.03 1.39 -18.44
CA GLY A 298 19.19 0.12 -19.14
C GLY A 298 18.84 0.22 -20.62
N PHE A 299 17.67 0.76 -20.96
CA PHE A 299 17.20 0.89 -22.34
C PHE A 299 18.09 1.80 -23.19
N TYR A 300 18.56 2.91 -22.63
CA TYR A 300 19.47 3.81 -23.33
C TYR A 300 20.76 3.10 -23.78
N ARG A 301 21.24 2.12 -22.99
CA ARG A 301 22.44 1.38 -23.34
C ARG A 301 22.19 0.33 -24.42
N ILE A 302 21.01 -0.27 -24.46
CA ILE A 302 20.58 -1.07 -25.61
C ILE A 302 20.53 -0.19 -26.85
N TRP A 303 19.95 1.00 -26.75
CA TRP A 303 19.90 1.93 -27.87
C TRP A 303 21.30 2.33 -28.36
N LEU A 304 22.25 2.62 -27.47
CA LEU A 304 23.65 2.87 -27.85
C LEU A 304 24.32 1.66 -28.50
N ALA A 305 24.14 0.47 -27.94
CA ALA A 305 24.66 -0.76 -28.53
C ALA A 305 24.06 -0.99 -29.92
N ASN A 306 22.77 -0.70 -30.08
CA ASN A 306 22.06 -0.78 -31.34
C ASN A 306 22.65 0.19 -32.39
N GLN A 307 22.87 1.46 -32.03
CA GLN A 307 23.52 2.44 -32.92
C GLN A 307 24.93 2.00 -33.37
N TYR A 308 25.67 1.32 -32.52
CA TYR A 308 26.98 0.75 -32.87
C TYR A 308 26.87 -0.48 -33.78
N ILE A 309 25.91 -1.36 -33.49
CA ILE A 309 25.65 -2.61 -34.22
C ILE A 309 25.06 -2.33 -35.61
N LEU A 310 24.17 -1.34 -35.76
CA LEU A 310 23.58 -0.91 -37.04
C LEU A 310 24.62 -0.39 -38.03
N LYS A 311 25.79 0.06 -37.57
CA LYS A 311 26.92 0.39 -38.44
C LYS A 311 27.60 -0.85 -39.06
N LYS A 312 27.28 -2.07 -38.62
CA LYS A 312 27.77 -3.34 -39.18
C LYS A 312 26.63 -4.13 -39.82
N LYS A 313 26.82 -4.59 -41.07
CA LYS A 313 25.82 -5.37 -41.85
C LYS A 313 25.32 -6.63 -41.11
N GLN A 314 26.20 -7.36 -40.42
CA GLN A 314 25.84 -8.53 -39.58
C GLN A 314 25.08 -8.18 -38.29
N GLY A 315 25.23 -6.94 -37.79
CA GLY A 315 24.57 -6.47 -36.60
C GLY A 315 23.05 -6.30 -36.76
N TYR A 316 22.61 -5.95 -37.97
CA TYR A 316 21.20 -5.79 -38.33
C TYR A 316 20.39 -7.09 -38.16
N ILE A 317 21.00 -8.24 -38.48
CA ILE A 317 20.35 -9.56 -38.39
C ILE A 317 20.16 -9.96 -36.92
N LEU A 318 21.22 -9.82 -36.10
CA LEU A 318 21.16 -10.09 -34.67
C LEU A 318 20.16 -9.18 -33.96
N LEU A 319 20.08 -7.90 -34.33
CA LEU A 319 19.11 -6.97 -33.77
C LEU A 319 17.65 -7.38 -34.04
N LYS A 320 17.32 -7.78 -35.27
CA LYS A 320 15.98 -8.28 -35.62
C LYS A 320 15.61 -9.49 -34.76
N GLN A 321 16.56 -10.39 -34.51
CA GLN A 321 16.35 -11.56 -33.65
C GLN A 321 16.09 -11.16 -32.18
N TRP A 322 16.86 -10.23 -31.63
CA TRP A 322 16.65 -9.74 -30.25
C TRP A 322 15.35 -8.96 -30.07
N ILE A 323 14.96 -8.13 -31.05
CA ILE A 323 13.65 -7.45 -31.06
C ILE A 323 12.55 -8.50 -31.17
N GLY A 324 12.70 -9.51 -32.04
CA GLY A 324 11.77 -10.62 -32.16
C GLY A 324 11.58 -11.40 -30.86
N ILE A 325 12.67 -11.73 -30.15
CA ILE A 325 12.62 -12.40 -28.84
C ILE A 325 11.97 -11.48 -27.79
N GLY A 326 12.28 -10.18 -27.78
CA GLY A 326 11.68 -9.21 -26.87
C GLY A 326 10.17 -9.07 -27.09
N VAL A 327 9.73 -8.98 -28.34
CA VAL A 327 8.32 -8.96 -28.73
C VAL A 327 7.63 -10.27 -28.36
N LEU A 328 8.24 -11.42 -28.66
CA LEU A 328 7.70 -12.73 -28.31
C LEU A 328 7.56 -12.90 -26.78
N THR A 329 8.54 -12.43 -26.01
CA THR A 329 8.49 -12.46 -24.54
C THR A 329 7.38 -11.55 -24.01
N LEU A 330 7.22 -10.35 -24.60
CA LEU A 330 6.14 -9.43 -24.26
C LEU A 330 4.77 -10.04 -24.59
N VAL A 331 4.64 -10.73 -25.74
CA VAL A 331 3.45 -11.46 -26.17
C VAL A 331 3.14 -12.62 -25.23
N LEU A 332 4.13 -13.41 -24.81
CA LEU A 332 3.94 -14.51 -23.86
C LEU A 332 3.52 -14.00 -22.48
N ILE A 333 4.06 -12.86 -22.03
CA ILE A 333 3.63 -12.18 -20.81
C ILE A 333 2.19 -11.68 -20.97
N LEU A 334 1.85 -11.04 -22.09
CA LEU A 334 0.51 -10.61 -22.43
C LEU A 334 -0.48 -11.78 -22.46
N CYS A 335 -0.13 -12.91 -23.08
CA CYS A 335 -0.94 -14.12 -23.11
C CYS A 335 -1.14 -14.73 -21.73
N GLY A 336 -0.09 -14.81 -20.89
CA GLY A 336 -0.22 -15.30 -19.51
C GLY A 336 -1.09 -14.39 -18.63
N ILE A 337 -1.06 -13.09 -18.90
CA ILE A 337 -1.91 -12.11 -18.23
C ILE A 337 -3.37 -12.19 -18.73
N LEU A 338 -3.58 -12.33 -20.05
CA LEU A 338 -4.91 -12.53 -20.66
C LEU A 338 -5.55 -13.84 -20.19
N PHE A 339 -4.77 -14.91 -20.03
CA PHE A 339 -5.23 -16.19 -19.48
C PHE A 339 -5.72 -16.06 -18.02
N ARG A 340 -5.13 -15.14 -17.24
CA ARG A 340 -5.58 -14.81 -15.86
C ARG A 340 -6.69 -13.75 -15.80
N TYR A 341 -7.02 -13.08 -16.90
CA TYR A 341 -8.04 -12.02 -16.94
C TYR A 341 -9.40 -12.47 -16.40
N SER A 342 -9.80 -13.71 -16.69
CA SER A 342 -11.06 -14.30 -16.21
C SER A 342 -11.12 -14.50 -14.69
N THR A 343 -9.97 -14.69 -14.04
CA THR A 343 -9.89 -14.86 -12.57
C THR A 343 -9.86 -13.52 -11.82
N ILE A 344 -9.30 -12.47 -12.43
CA ILE A 344 -9.19 -11.13 -11.81
C ILE A 344 -10.53 -10.38 -11.80
N SER A 345 -11.41 -10.65 -12.77
CA SER A 345 -12.74 -10.01 -12.85
C SER A 345 -13.78 -10.59 -11.89
N ARG A 346 -13.52 -11.79 -11.32
CA ARG A 346 -14.46 -12.56 -10.48
C ARG A 346 -14.27 -12.40 -8.96
N GLU A 347 -13.33 -11.56 -8.51
CA GLU A 347 -13.15 -11.37 -7.06
C GLU A 347 -14.40 -10.78 -6.39
N LYS A 348 -14.71 -11.30 -5.19
CA LYS A 348 -15.81 -10.80 -4.35
C LYS A 348 -15.67 -9.31 -4.11
N ARG A 349 -16.71 -8.55 -4.45
CA ARG A 349 -16.73 -7.10 -4.24
C ARG A 349 -17.32 -6.77 -2.90
N LEU A 350 -16.52 -6.12 -2.06
CA LEU A 350 -17.04 -5.36 -0.93
C LEU A 350 -17.24 -3.94 -1.45
N PHE A 351 -18.47 -3.42 -1.42
CA PHE A 351 -18.70 -1.99 -1.68
C PHE A 351 -18.12 -1.12 -0.55
N TYR A 352 -17.85 -1.74 0.61
CA TYR A 352 -17.25 -1.08 1.75
C TYR A 352 -16.56 -2.10 2.66
N LYS A 353 -15.32 -1.81 3.10
CA LYS A 353 -14.58 -2.61 4.09
C LYS A 353 -13.98 -1.68 5.14
N GLU A 354 -14.38 -1.84 6.39
CA GLU A 354 -13.74 -1.14 7.51
C GLU A 354 -13.41 -2.08 8.66
N GLU A 355 -12.33 -1.75 9.38
CA GLU A 355 -11.86 -2.39 10.60
C GLU A 355 -11.46 -1.36 11.67
N ASN A 356 -12.03 -1.56 12.87
CA ASN A 356 -11.66 -1.10 14.21
C ASN A 356 -12.05 0.33 14.66
N ASN A 357 -12.70 0.37 15.84
CA ASN A 357 -13.18 1.53 16.63
C ASN A 357 -14.50 2.21 16.23
N MET A 358 -15.50 1.45 15.79
CA MET A 358 -16.87 1.97 15.72
C MET A 358 -17.51 2.00 17.13
N PRO A 359 -18.31 3.03 17.46
CA PRO A 359 -19.22 2.99 18.59
C PRO A 359 -20.28 1.90 18.39
N TYR A 360 -20.92 1.47 19.47
CA TYR A 360 -21.90 0.40 19.46
C TYR A 360 -23.23 0.88 20.02
N ILE A 361 -24.32 0.53 19.34
CA ILE A 361 -25.67 0.61 19.86
C ILE A 361 -25.88 -0.58 20.79
N GLN A 362 -26.42 -0.31 21.98
CA GLN A 362 -26.77 -1.28 23.02
C GLN A 362 -28.21 -1.04 23.47
N ASP A 363 -28.71 -1.92 24.32
CA ASP A 363 -30.07 -1.89 24.88
C ASP A 363 -31.19 -1.87 23.84
N VAL A 364 -30.95 -2.51 22.68
CA VAL A 364 -31.94 -2.61 21.61
C VAL A 364 -33.09 -3.52 22.02
N ALA A 365 -32.79 -4.71 22.55
CA ALA A 365 -33.82 -5.63 23.03
C ALA A 365 -34.36 -5.16 24.38
N LYS A 366 -33.48 -4.76 25.30
CA LYS A 366 -33.85 -4.30 26.65
C LYS A 366 -34.87 -3.16 26.61
N ASN A 367 -34.67 -2.16 25.75
CA ASN A 367 -35.57 -1.02 25.62
C ASN A 367 -36.60 -1.19 24.50
N LYS A 368 -36.72 -2.38 23.89
CA LYS A 368 -37.60 -2.66 22.75
C LYS A 368 -37.46 -1.63 21.60
N ARG A 369 -36.23 -1.17 21.35
CA ARG A 369 -35.94 -0.18 20.30
C ARG A 369 -36.09 -0.83 18.94
N ILE A 370 -36.65 -0.07 18.00
CA ILE A 370 -36.68 -0.43 16.58
C ILE A 370 -35.70 0.49 15.87
N LEU A 371 -34.62 -0.10 15.36
CA LEU A 371 -33.61 0.62 14.60
C LEU A 371 -33.98 0.57 13.12
N ASN A 372 -34.21 1.73 12.51
CA ASN A 372 -34.47 1.83 11.07
C ASN A 372 -33.28 2.50 10.39
N ASN A 373 -32.52 1.74 9.60
CA ASN A 373 -31.41 2.27 8.82
C ASN A 373 -31.80 2.37 7.34
N VAL A 374 -31.95 3.58 6.83
CA VAL A 374 -32.06 3.83 5.39
C VAL A 374 -30.68 3.87 4.75
N PHE A 375 -30.56 3.38 3.53
CA PHE A 375 -29.36 3.55 2.70
C PHE A 375 -29.74 3.55 1.21
N TYR A 376 -29.01 4.33 0.42
CA TYR A 376 -29.16 4.33 -1.03
C TYR A 376 -28.07 3.47 -1.70
N ALA A 377 -28.48 2.43 -2.41
CA ALA A 377 -27.60 1.59 -3.21
C ALA A 377 -27.42 2.19 -4.60
N GLN A 378 -26.22 2.69 -4.91
CA GLN A 378 -25.91 3.26 -6.23
C GLN A 378 -25.82 2.20 -7.36
N ARG A 379 -25.77 0.90 -7.03
CA ARG A 379 -25.59 -0.22 -7.96
C ARG A 379 -26.49 -1.40 -7.63
N LYS A 380 -26.69 -2.29 -8.59
CA LYS A 380 -27.29 -3.60 -8.33
C LYS A 380 -26.46 -4.37 -7.31
N PHE A 381 -27.11 -5.09 -6.41
CA PHE A 381 -26.47 -5.90 -5.37
C PHE A 381 -27.26 -7.18 -5.16
N ASN A 382 -26.64 -8.20 -4.57
CA ASN A 382 -27.33 -9.46 -4.24
C ASN A 382 -26.90 -10.04 -2.89
N CYS A 383 -26.07 -9.32 -2.14
CA CYS A 383 -25.61 -9.72 -0.83
C CYS A 383 -25.66 -8.52 0.13
N ILE A 384 -26.30 -8.70 1.28
CA ILE A 384 -26.23 -7.76 2.40
C ILE A 384 -25.80 -8.53 3.63
N LYS A 385 -24.80 -8.02 4.35
CA LYS A 385 -24.39 -8.51 5.66
C LYS A 385 -24.48 -7.39 6.69
N VAL A 386 -25.03 -7.71 7.85
CA VAL A 386 -25.08 -6.81 9.00
C VAL A 386 -23.94 -7.12 9.95
N HIS A 387 -23.26 -6.09 10.44
CA HIS A 387 -22.24 -6.25 11.47
C HIS A 387 -22.91 -6.38 12.83
N ALA A 388 -22.57 -7.42 13.56
CA ALA A 388 -23.02 -7.68 14.91
C ALA A 388 -21.85 -8.21 15.74
N VAL A 389 -21.80 -7.85 17.02
CA VAL A 389 -20.75 -8.30 17.95
C VAL A 389 -21.40 -8.88 19.21
N PRO A 390 -21.01 -10.07 19.67
CA PRO A 390 -21.60 -10.63 20.87
C PRO A 390 -21.10 -9.87 22.11
N ILE A 391 -21.98 -9.68 23.08
CA ILE A 391 -21.63 -9.14 24.40
C ILE A 391 -20.98 -10.26 25.22
N LYS A 392 -19.81 -9.99 25.81
CA LYS A 392 -19.09 -10.96 26.65
C LYS A 392 -19.88 -11.21 27.94
N GLY A 393 -20.05 -12.47 28.32
CA GLY A 393 -20.78 -12.86 29.54
C GLY A 393 -22.30 -12.93 29.39
N ALA A 394 -22.85 -12.66 28.20
CA ALA A 394 -24.27 -12.80 27.95
C ALA A 394 -24.67 -14.29 27.88
N ASN A 395 -25.49 -14.74 28.83
CA ASN A 395 -25.93 -16.13 29.00
C ASN A 395 -27.34 -16.42 28.45
N GLN A 396 -28.12 -15.39 28.11
CA GLN A 396 -29.45 -15.53 27.50
C GLN A 396 -29.37 -15.63 25.97
N ASN A 397 -30.42 -16.15 25.34
CA ASN A 397 -30.54 -16.26 23.88
C ASN A 397 -31.55 -15.23 23.35
N THR A 398 -31.25 -13.94 23.53
CA THR A 398 -32.04 -12.85 22.94
C THR A 398 -32.01 -12.95 21.43
N GLU A 399 -33.18 -12.88 20.81
CA GLU A 399 -33.35 -12.92 19.38
C GLU A 399 -33.47 -11.51 18.81
N TYR A 400 -32.86 -11.28 17.66
CA TYR A 400 -32.92 -10.02 16.94
C TYR A 400 -33.44 -10.32 15.54
N GLU A 401 -34.57 -9.75 15.18
CA GLU A 401 -35.09 -9.82 13.83
C GLU A 401 -34.48 -8.68 13.00
N ILE A 402 -33.99 -9.02 11.82
CA ILE A 402 -33.50 -8.05 10.85
C ILE A 402 -34.25 -8.25 9.55
N THR A 403 -34.87 -7.17 9.08
CA THR A 403 -35.71 -7.15 7.89
C THR A 403 -35.16 -6.16 6.88
N LEU A 404 -35.04 -6.61 5.62
CA LEU A 404 -34.77 -5.77 4.47
C LEU A 404 -36.10 -5.33 3.85
N LEU A 405 -36.26 -4.03 3.65
CA LEU A 405 -37.46 -3.44 3.06
C LEU A 405 -37.10 -2.61 1.83
N ASP A 406 -38.02 -2.53 0.87
CA ASP A 406 -37.93 -1.62 -0.27
C ASP A 406 -38.41 -0.19 0.09
N LYS A 407 -38.36 0.71 -0.90
CA LYS A 407 -38.86 2.10 -0.74
C LYS A 407 -40.34 2.19 -0.35
N LYS A 408 -41.15 1.20 -0.71
CA LYS A 408 -42.58 1.11 -0.37
C LYS A 408 -42.82 0.45 0.99
N GLN A 409 -41.77 0.20 1.77
CA GLN A 409 -41.81 -0.54 3.04
C GLN A 409 -42.29 -2.00 2.89
N THR A 410 -42.17 -2.59 1.70
CA THR A 410 -42.47 -4.00 1.46
C THR A 410 -41.30 -4.86 1.94
N VAL A 411 -41.59 -5.93 2.68
CA VAL A 411 -40.56 -6.87 3.14
C VAL A 411 -39.98 -7.63 1.96
N LEU A 412 -38.67 -7.49 1.74
CA LEU A 412 -37.93 -8.19 0.69
C LEU A 412 -37.27 -9.47 1.19
N GLU A 413 -36.86 -9.49 2.46
CA GLU A 413 -36.16 -10.58 3.17
C GLU A 413 -36.23 -10.30 4.70
N SER A 414 -36.39 -11.32 5.54
CA SER A 414 -36.27 -11.20 7.01
C SER A 414 -35.48 -12.37 7.58
N LYS A 415 -34.64 -12.10 8.59
CA LYS A 415 -33.84 -13.13 9.28
C LYS A 415 -33.73 -12.85 10.76
N VAL A 416 -33.76 -13.92 11.55
CA VAL A 416 -33.52 -13.87 12.99
C VAL A 416 -32.06 -14.20 13.27
N MET A 417 -31.42 -13.43 14.16
CA MET A 417 -30.09 -13.71 14.66
C MET A 417 -30.03 -13.67 16.18
N ASN A 418 -29.07 -14.40 16.74
CA ASN A 418 -28.79 -14.42 18.17
C ASN A 418 -27.28 -14.50 18.40
N ALA A 419 -26.87 -14.35 19.66
CA ALA A 419 -25.45 -14.34 20.02
C ALA A 419 -24.70 -15.61 19.57
N LYS A 420 -25.35 -16.78 19.49
CA LYS A 420 -24.73 -18.02 19.02
C LYS A 420 -24.32 -17.94 17.55
N ILE A 421 -25.17 -17.36 16.69
CA ILE A 421 -24.88 -17.14 15.27
C ILE A 421 -23.74 -16.12 15.11
N VAL A 422 -23.80 -15.01 15.85
CA VAL A 422 -22.82 -13.92 15.77
C VAL A 422 -21.43 -14.35 16.29
N ARG A 423 -21.36 -15.27 17.27
CA ARG A 423 -20.09 -15.86 17.73
C ARG A 423 -19.35 -16.64 16.64
N LYS A 424 -20.06 -17.22 15.66
CA LYS A 424 -19.44 -17.90 14.51
C LYS A 424 -18.90 -16.90 13.49
N SER A 425 -19.64 -15.81 13.24
CA SER A 425 -19.23 -14.74 12.34
C SER A 425 -19.90 -13.43 12.74
N SER A 426 -19.09 -12.39 12.98
CA SER A 426 -19.59 -11.04 13.26
C SER A 426 -20.32 -10.39 12.08
N TRP A 427 -20.18 -10.94 10.88
CA TRP A 427 -20.92 -10.51 9.70
C TRP A 427 -22.02 -11.52 9.40
N VAL A 428 -23.25 -11.17 9.78
CA VAL A 428 -24.43 -12.03 9.60
C VAL A 428 -25.10 -11.70 8.28
N PRO A 429 -25.33 -12.69 7.40
CA PRO A 429 -25.96 -12.45 6.10
C PRO A 429 -27.46 -12.17 6.26
N LEU A 430 -27.91 -11.00 5.79
CA LEU A 430 -29.33 -10.65 5.65
C LEU A 430 -29.87 -11.13 4.31
N LEU A 431 -29.22 -10.73 3.20
CA LEU A 431 -29.60 -11.11 1.83
C LEU A 431 -28.48 -11.92 1.19
N GLU A 432 -28.81 -13.03 0.51
CA GLU A 432 -27.84 -13.83 -0.27
C GLU A 432 -28.47 -14.34 -1.57
N GLY A 433 -27.95 -13.88 -2.72
CA GLY A 433 -28.25 -14.42 -4.04
C GLY A 433 -29.33 -13.67 -4.84
N LYS A 434 -30.34 -13.09 -4.19
CA LYS A 434 -31.41 -12.34 -4.86
C LYS A 434 -30.91 -10.97 -5.35
N ILE A 435 -30.87 -10.77 -6.66
CA ILE A 435 -30.40 -9.54 -7.29
C ILE A 435 -31.46 -8.44 -7.13
N LEU A 436 -31.07 -7.35 -6.47
CA LEU A 436 -31.88 -6.14 -6.29
C LEU A 436 -31.31 -4.97 -7.10
N PRO A 437 -32.18 -4.09 -7.66
CA PRO A 437 -31.74 -2.94 -8.44
C PRO A 437 -31.07 -1.85 -7.59
N LYS A 438 -30.45 -0.86 -8.24
CA LYS A 438 -30.04 0.38 -7.56
C LYS A 438 -31.29 1.11 -7.03
N GLY A 439 -31.18 1.76 -5.89
CA GLY A 439 -32.32 2.45 -5.27
C GLY A 439 -32.18 2.56 -3.76
N GLU A 440 -33.24 3.07 -3.13
CA GLU A 440 -33.35 3.28 -1.69
C GLU A 440 -33.91 2.03 -1.00
N TYR A 441 -33.27 1.63 0.11
CA TYR A 441 -33.64 0.45 0.89
C TYR A 441 -33.54 0.74 2.38
N TYR A 442 -34.30 -0.03 3.17
CA TYR A 442 -34.32 0.09 4.62
C TYR A 442 -33.92 -1.23 5.26
N VAL A 443 -33.09 -1.17 6.29
CA VAL A 443 -32.81 -2.29 7.20
C VAL A 443 -33.46 -1.96 8.52
N ARG A 444 -34.50 -2.71 8.87
CA ARG A 444 -35.15 -2.65 10.17
C ARG A 444 -34.56 -3.72 11.08
N LEU A 445 -34.27 -3.35 12.32
CA LEU A 445 -33.75 -4.24 13.33
C LEU A 445 -34.53 -4.08 14.64
N SER A 446 -35.08 -5.17 15.14
CA SER A 446 -35.79 -5.25 16.42
C SER A 446 -35.19 -6.34 17.31
N GLY A 447 -35.09 -6.07 18.60
CA GLY A 447 -34.66 -7.04 19.60
C GLY A 447 -35.85 -7.59 20.39
N HIS A 448 -35.90 -8.90 20.58
CA HIS A 448 -36.92 -9.63 21.32
C HIS A 448 -36.26 -10.34 22.51
N GLY A 449 -36.28 -9.69 23.68
CA GLY A 449 -35.78 -10.24 24.93
C GLY A 449 -35.61 -9.19 26.03
N LEU A 450 -35.29 -9.64 27.25
CA LEU A 450 -35.18 -8.77 28.44
C LEU A 450 -33.84 -8.05 28.55
N GLN A 451 -32.80 -8.56 27.90
CA GLN A 451 -31.44 -8.01 27.91
C GLN A 451 -30.79 -8.16 26.54
N ASP A 452 -29.80 -7.31 26.27
CA ASP A 452 -29.03 -7.40 25.04
C ASP A 452 -27.94 -8.48 25.14
N THR A 453 -27.82 -9.30 24.09
CA THR A 453 -26.75 -10.30 23.96
C THR A 453 -25.82 -9.99 22.79
N ILE A 454 -26.24 -9.06 21.93
CA ILE A 454 -25.52 -8.54 20.76
C ILE A 454 -25.49 -7.02 20.87
N LYS A 455 -24.39 -6.43 20.41
CA LYS A 455 -24.25 -4.99 20.19
C LYS A 455 -24.01 -4.72 18.70
N PHE A 456 -24.54 -3.60 18.21
CA PHE A 456 -24.52 -3.26 16.79
C PHE A 456 -23.59 -2.08 16.51
N PRO A 457 -22.51 -2.27 15.74
CA PRO A 457 -21.62 -1.18 15.35
C PRO A 457 -22.33 -0.18 14.43
N TYR A 458 -22.06 1.11 14.61
CA TYR A 458 -22.58 2.17 13.74
C TYR A 458 -21.53 3.22 13.41
N PHE A 459 -21.72 3.89 12.28
CA PHE A 459 -20.95 5.04 11.82
C PHE A 459 -21.51 6.33 12.39
N CYS A 460 -20.66 7.21 12.90
CA CYS A 460 -21.06 8.54 13.38
C CYS A 460 -20.43 9.64 12.52
N GLY A 461 -21.21 10.63 12.09
CA GLY A 461 -20.74 11.82 11.39
C GLY A 461 -21.02 11.84 9.88
N LYS A 462 -21.18 13.04 9.31
CA LYS A 462 -21.56 13.26 7.89
C LYS A 462 -20.53 12.76 6.86
N VAL A 463 -19.26 12.65 7.24
CA VAL A 463 -18.13 12.33 6.34
C VAL A 463 -17.85 10.83 6.24
N PHE A 464 -18.23 10.04 7.25
CA PHE A 464 -17.92 8.60 7.33
C PHE A 464 -19.13 7.70 7.10
N LYS A 465 -20.14 8.18 6.36
CA LYS A 465 -21.30 7.35 5.99
C LYS A 465 -20.92 6.45 4.79
N PRO A 466 -21.05 5.11 4.90
CA PRO A 466 -20.61 4.19 3.85
C PRO A 466 -21.49 4.22 2.59
N TYR A 467 -22.72 4.71 2.71
CA TYR A 467 -23.67 4.85 1.60
C TYR A 467 -24.28 6.25 1.61
N GLU A 468 -24.62 6.77 0.44
CA GLU A 468 -25.32 8.05 0.31
C GLU A 468 -26.65 8.02 1.04
N GLU A 469 -26.98 9.17 1.64
CA GLU A 469 -28.21 9.40 2.39
C GLU A 469 -28.44 8.41 3.53
N SER A 470 -27.41 7.63 3.90
CA SER A 470 -27.61 6.62 4.92
C SER A 470 -27.83 7.27 6.28
N ALA A 471 -28.93 6.89 6.91
CA ALA A 471 -29.33 7.42 8.19
C ALA A 471 -29.93 6.30 9.02
N LEU A 472 -29.43 6.17 10.24
CA LEU A 472 -30.08 5.46 11.31
C LEU A 472 -31.08 6.43 11.95
N LEU A 473 -32.35 6.08 11.87
CA LEU A 473 -33.46 6.84 12.41
C LEU A 473 -33.90 6.19 13.73
N GLU A 474 -33.69 6.91 14.82
CA GLU A 474 -34.17 6.58 16.17
C GLU A 474 -34.82 7.84 16.74
N GLY A 475 -36.16 7.91 16.79
CA GLY A 475 -36.87 9.04 17.38
C GLY A 475 -36.75 10.41 16.67
N GLY A 476 -36.14 10.49 15.48
CA GLY A 476 -36.16 11.69 14.62
C GLY A 476 -34.80 12.36 14.36
N ASP A 477 -33.76 12.10 15.15
CA ASP A 477 -32.43 12.70 14.92
C ASP A 477 -31.46 11.76 14.19
N SER A 478 -30.99 12.23 13.02
CA SER A 478 -30.19 11.44 12.08
C SER A 478 -28.73 11.87 12.01
N MET A 479 -27.84 11.19 12.73
CA MET A 479 -26.39 11.36 12.55
C MET A 479 -25.58 10.07 12.41
N ALA A 480 -26.25 8.92 12.47
CA ALA A 480 -25.61 7.60 12.44
C ALA A 480 -25.95 6.79 11.18
N SER A 481 -25.21 5.70 10.92
CA SER A 481 -25.57 4.67 9.93
C SER A 481 -25.16 3.30 10.47
N LEU A 482 -26.04 2.31 10.39
CA LEU A 482 -25.75 0.94 10.83
C LEU A 482 -24.59 0.36 10.01
N SER A 483 -23.73 -0.44 10.64
CA SER A 483 -22.60 -1.06 9.94
C SER A 483 -23.05 -2.20 9.02
N LEU A 484 -23.21 -1.86 7.73
CA LEU A 484 -23.71 -2.75 6.68
C LEU A 484 -22.66 -3.00 5.59
N ARG A 485 -22.57 -4.24 5.12
CA ARG A 485 -21.84 -4.63 3.91
C ARG A 485 -22.81 -5.04 2.83
N VAL A 486 -23.07 -4.12 1.92
CA VAL A 486 -23.74 -4.40 0.67
C VAL A 486 -22.66 -4.90 -0.31
N SER A 487 -22.99 -5.89 -1.14
CA SER A 487 -22.06 -6.47 -2.11
C SER A 487 -22.79 -7.12 -3.28
N TYR A 488 -22.07 -7.26 -4.40
CA TYR A 488 -22.50 -8.08 -5.52
C TYR A 488 -21.52 -9.26 -5.66
N LYS A 489 -22.03 -10.47 -5.52
CA LYS A 489 -21.31 -11.73 -5.72
C LYS A 489 -21.75 -12.34 -7.04
N TYR A 490 -20.79 -12.52 -7.96
CA TYR A 490 -21.00 -13.19 -9.25
C TYR A 490 -21.16 -14.69 -9.09
#